data_AF-A0A412ELR6-F1
#
_entry.id   AF-A0A412ELR6-F1
#
_cell.length_a   1.000
_cell.length_b   1.000
_cell.length_c   1.000
_cell.angle_alpha   90.00
_cell.angle_beta   90.00
_cell.angle_gamma   90.00
#
_symmetry.space_group_name_H-M   'P 1'
#
loop_
_entity.id
_entity.type
_entity.pdbx_description
1 polymer ?
#
loop_
_entity_poly.entity_id
_entity_poly.type
_entity_poly.pdbx_seq_one_letter_code
_entity_poly.pdbx_strand_id
1 'polypeptide(L)'
;MKKVKMLMGAVLCMNLLAVSGCDSVVQSAVVEEKNPTDQKREENKETVQKTVAEQVEAPETYQTTIQADLRSADREDKENPMKFTLTADAPVKVPDVDAICLKKVKRVAISEEEQNKIKETFDKGQPMQEENDENEQVGTYTVDGLTYRYSYVQSEQESDVEEIGFQIAKFIFDDCGDMTLALSEKKEREERFQNYIKAGSGKVSEKEAKEKVSGLVSGDWELFESSSKALTEGNTTLEKDDFIFERALDGIPVNYVREISLPVNEQALEWENEDGTLHEGQSEGWENEVLTMDFCSGTIQSFLHRNPIEASNVSDERLFLLPFDEVKDIFEKTITLQVMTEDKNRMIAVDGGSNYRYPSIDAQSAEITITKVQLGYMRMPDSEDSDTEAVLIPVWDFYGTWTSKEPEYEYGNGEDGLVMGDVTMDDAGVPLLTIDARDGSVIQRVQAGWAVSTGDK
;
A
#
# COMPACT_ATOMS: atom_id res chain seq x y z
N MET A 1 -16.84 66.82 17.30
CA MET A 1 -15.80 67.10 18.32
C MET A 1 -15.62 65.81 19.11
N LYS A 2 -14.48 65.14 19.27
CA LYS A 2 -13.04 65.42 19.11
C LYS A 2 -12.36 64.21 18.47
N LYS A 3 -11.27 64.44 17.75
CA LYS A 3 -10.27 63.44 17.34
C LYS A 3 -9.44 63.04 18.55
N VAL A 4 -9.09 61.76 18.67
CA VAL A 4 -7.80 61.31 19.21
C VAL A 4 -7.31 60.16 18.32
N LYS A 5 -6.11 60.33 17.75
CA LYS A 5 -5.30 59.30 17.08
C LYS A 5 -4.20 58.86 18.05
N MET A 6 -3.78 57.59 17.92
CA MET A 6 -2.48 56.96 18.26
C MET A 6 -2.76 55.59 18.90
N LEU A 7 -2.03 54.50 18.69
CA LEU A 7 -0.98 54.10 17.74
C LEU A 7 -0.88 52.57 17.90
N MET A 8 -0.74 51.85 16.77
CA MET A 8 0.08 50.65 16.52
C MET A 8 0.49 49.71 17.68
N GLY A 9 0.23 48.41 17.51
CA GLY A 9 0.88 47.33 18.27
C GLY A 9 0.26 45.96 18.03
N ALA A 10 0.70 45.27 16.97
CA ALA A 10 0.43 43.86 16.76
C ALA A 10 1.27 43.02 17.73
N VAL A 11 0.65 42.11 18.48
CA VAL A 11 1.33 41.03 19.18
C VAL A 11 0.53 39.76 18.95
N LEU A 12 1.20 38.82 18.30
CA LEU A 12 0.83 37.44 18.03
C LEU A 12 0.69 36.72 19.38
N CYS A 13 -0.51 36.23 19.72
CA CYS A 13 -0.70 35.34 20.85
C CYS A 13 -0.34 33.92 20.44
N MET A 14 0.88 33.48 20.80
CA MET A 14 1.21 32.07 20.95
C MET A 14 0.34 31.49 22.07
N ASN A 15 -0.53 30.55 21.74
CA ASN A 15 -1.13 29.67 22.73
C ASN A 15 -0.17 28.50 22.96
N LEU A 16 0.48 28.53 24.13
CA LEU A 16 1.03 27.34 24.77
C LEU A 16 -0.11 26.37 25.06
N LEU A 17 -0.04 25.15 24.51
CA LEU A 17 -0.69 23.99 25.11
C LEU A 17 0.37 23.18 25.83
N ALA A 18 0.12 23.00 27.13
CA ALA A 18 0.95 22.27 28.06
C ALA A 18 0.85 20.77 27.76
N VAL A 19 1.97 20.15 27.40
CA VAL A 19 2.15 18.70 27.48
C VAL A 19 2.49 18.38 28.94
N SER A 20 1.55 17.76 29.65
CA SER A 20 1.82 17.15 30.95
C SER A 20 2.01 15.64 30.78
N GLY A 21 3.21 15.15 31.09
CA GLY A 21 3.40 13.78 31.57
C GLY A 21 4.30 12.85 30.76
N CYS A 22 5.59 13.18 30.60
CA CYS A 22 6.63 12.16 30.42
C CYS A 22 7.67 12.31 31.54
N ASP A 23 7.64 11.38 32.51
CA ASP A 23 8.76 11.13 33.39
C ASP A 23 9.90 10.53 32.56
N SER A 24 10.93 11.32 32.29
CA SER A 24 12.25 10.79 31.92
C SER A 24 13.26 11.29 32.95
N VAL A 25 13.70 10.37 33.80
CA VAL A 25 14.81 10.59 34.72
C VAL A 25 16.10 10.58 33.90
N VAL A 26 16.63 11.76 33.59
CA VAL A 26 18.02 11.90 33.13
C VAL A 26 18.84 12.42 34.31
N GLN A 27 19.74 11.58 34.83
CA GLN A 27 20.75 12.02 35.78
C GLN A 27 21.68 13.01 35.08
N SER A 28 21.67 14.24 35.58
CA SER A 28 22.57 15.33 35.19
C SER A 28 24.04 14.93 35.36
N ALA A 29 24.78 14.81 34.26
CA ALA A 29 26.24 14.88 34.29
C ALA A 29 26.66 16.33 34.49
N VAL A 30 27.38 16.60 35.59
CA VAL A 30 27.98 17.90 35.89
C VAL A 30 29.07 18.19 34.84
N VAL A 31 28.87 19.25 34.05
CA VAL A 31 29.88 19.74 33.10
C VAL A 31 30.87 20.62 33.86
N GLU A 32 32.15 20.22 33.90
CA GLU A 32 33.25 21.13 34.25
C GLU A 32 33.48 22.10 33.08
N GLU A 33 33.41 23.42 33.35
CA GLU A 33 33.79 24.46 32.40
C GLU A 33 35.27 24.35 32.03
N LYS A 34 35.57 24.08 30.75
CA LYS A 34 36.93 24.18 30.20
C LYS A 34 37.21 25.57 29.64
N ASN A 35 38.40 26.08 29.95
CA ASN A 35 38.92 27.42 29.63
C ASN A 35 38.84 27.80 28.12
N PRO A 36 38.59 29.09 27.81
CA PRO A 36 38.32 29.57 26.45
C PRO A 36 39.61 29.95 25.68
N THR A 37 40.55 29.03 25.49
CA THR A 37 41.77 29.35 24.70
C THR A 37 42.22 28.28 23.69
N ASP A 38 41.43 27.23 23.47
CA ASP A 38 41.70 26.24 22.40
C ASP A 38 40.87 26.48 21.12
N GLN A 39 40.30 27.67 20.94
CA GLN A 39 39.28 27.93 19.91
C GLN A 39 39.82 28.34 18.52
N LYS A 40 41.07 28.02 18.17
CA LYS A 40 41.61 28.30 16.83
C LYS A 40 42.49 27.19 16.28
N ARG A 41 41.91 26.00 16.07
CA ARG A 41 42.39 25.06 15.04
C ARG A 41 41.41 23.92 14.75
N GLU A 42 40.22 24.22 14.26
CA GLU A 42 39.39 23.24 13.56
C GLU A 42 38.55 23.99 12.50
N GLU A 43 39.22 24.42 11.44
CA GLU A 43 38.57 24.77 10.17
C GLU A 43 39.06 23.76 9.12
N ASN A 44 38.10 23.23 8.36
CA ASN A 44 38.19 22.14 7.36
C ASN A 44 38.36 20.71 7.91
N LYS A 45 37.32 20.20 8.59
CA LYS A 45 36.80 18.90 8.16
C LYS A 45 35.75 19.21 7.10
N GLU A 46 35.97 18.82 5.86
CA GLU A 46 34.84 18.50 4.98
C GLU A 46 33.93 17.58 5.80
N THR A 47 32.78 18.08 6.24
CA THR A 47 31.68 17.21 6.62
C THR A 47 31.31 16.49 5.34
N VAL A 48 31.91 15.32 5.12
CA VAL A 48 31.50 14.38 4.09
C VAL A 48 30.02 14.14 4.35
N GLN A 49 29.18 14.68 3.49
CA GLN A 49 27.75 14.42 3.54
C GLN A 49 27.60 12.93 3.21
N LYS A 50 27.25 12.12 4.21
CA LYS A 50 27.00 10.69 4.06
C LYS A 50 25.89 10.47 3.03
N THR A 51 25.85 9.41 2.24
CA THR A 51 24.62 9.07 1.49
C THR A 51 23.50 8.62 2.44
N VAL A 52 22.28 8.39 1.94
CA VAL A 52 21.20 7.83 2.78
C VAL A 52 21.59 6.46 3.32
N ALA A 53 22.17 5.58 2.48
CA ALA A 53 22.65 4.27 2.89
C ALA A 53 23.72 4.33 3.99
N GLU A 54 24.68 5.27 3.89
CA GLU A 54 25.71 5.49 4.92
C GLU A 54 25.18 6.09 6.22
N GLN A 55 24.02 6.75 6.18
CA GLN A 55 23.40 7.34 7.35
C GLN A 55 22.60 6.30 8.14
N VAL A 56 21.77 5.50 7.45
CA VAL A 56 20.94 4.49 8.11
C VAL A 56 21.73 3.24 8.45
N GLU A 57 22.90 3.03 7.83
CA GLU A 57 23.80 1.91 8.15
C GLU A 57 23.08 0.54 8.06
N ALA A 58 22.12 0.42 7.13
CA ALA A 58 21.33 -0.78 6.94
C ALA A 58 22.16 -1.91 6.32
N PRO A 59 22.00 -3.16 6.78
CA PRO A 59 22.61 -4.32 6.12
C PRO A 59 21.91 -4.60 4.78
N GLU A 60 22.55 -5.31 3.86
CA GLU A 60 21.87 -5.78 2.62
C GLU A 60 20.75 -6.79 2.92
N THR A 61 20.86 -7.51 4.04
CA THR A 61 19.92 -8.56 4.46
C THR A 61 19.64 -8.46 5.94
N TYR A 62 18.36 -8.47 6.31
CA TYR A 62 17.89 -8.56 7.67
C TYR A 62 17.71 -10.02 8.06
N GLN A 63 18.47 -10.46 9.06
CA GLN A 63 18.44 -11.83 9.58
C GLN A 63 18.07 -11.85 11.06
N THR A 64 17.02 -12.59 11.40
CA THR A 64 16.63 -12.79 12.80
C THR A 64 15.87 -14.10 12.98
N THR A 65 15.90 -14.62 14.20
CA THR A 65 14.96 -15.65 14.66
C THR A 65 14.56 -15.31 16.09
N ILE A 66 13.28 -15.01 16.29
CA ILE A 66 12.71 -14.72 17.61
C ILE A 66 11.69 -15.80 17.90
N GLN A 67 11.77 -16.40 19.08
CA GLN A 67 10.79 -17.35 19.57
C GLN A 67 10.28 -16.88 20.92
N ALA A 68 8.96 -16.90 21.10
CA ALA A 68 8.33 -16.44 22.33
C ALA A 68 7.08 -17.25 22.66
N ASP A 69 6.77 -17.31 23.96
CA ASP A 69 5.51 -17.85 24.48
C ASP A 69 4.62 -16.66 24.86
N LEU A 70 3.76 -16.23 23.93
CA LEU A 70 2.95 -15.04 24.11
C LEU A 70 1.72 -15.32 24.98
N ARG A 71 1.40 -14.38 25.87
CA ARG A 71 0.24 -14.44 26.77
C ARG A 71 -0.46 -13.09 26.79
N SER A 72 -1.79 -13.11 26.77
CA SER A 72 -2.60 -11.91 26.94
C SER A 72 -3.78 -12.16 27.86
N ALA A 73 -4.15 -11.11 28.60
CA ALA A 73 -5.38 -11.04 29.38
C ALA A 73 -6.65 -11.08 28.51
N ASP A 74 -6.48 -11.07 27.19
CA ASP A 74 -7.57 -11.10 26.22
C ASP A 74 -7.84 -12.48 25.60
N ARG A 75 -6.89 -13.43 25.63
CA ARG A 75 -7.06 -14.78 25.07
C ARG A 75 -8.12 -15.63 25.76
N GLU A 76 -8.85 -16.47 25.04
CA GLU A 76 -9.74 -17.45 25.66
C GLU A 76 -8.94 -18.53 26.41
N ASP A 77 -7.91 -19.07 25.77
CA ASP A 77 -6.98 -20.00 26.41
C ASP A 77 -5.99 -19.24 27.31
N LYS A 78 -6.34 -19.17 28.60
CA LYS A 78 -5.49 -18.62 29.67
C LYS A 78 -4.40 -19.57 30.14
N GLU A 79 -4.53 -20.86 29.87
CA GLU A 79 -3.63 -21.87 30.42
C GLU A 79 -2.39 -22.04 29.53
N ASN A 80 -2.58 -22.13 28.21
CA ASN A 80 -1.49 -22.37 27.26
C ASN A 80 -1.10 -21.08 26.52
N PRO A 81 0.19 -20.68 26.51
CA PRO A 81 0.65 -19.55 25.70
C PRO A 81 0.57 -19.85 24.20
N MET A 82 0.44 -18.81 23.37
CA MET A 82 0.64 -18.93 21.94
C MET A 82 2.14 -19.15 21.68
N LYS A 83 2.47 -20.17 20.89
CA LYS A 83 3.84 -20.40 20.39
C LYS A 83 4.11 -19.48 19.22
N PHE A 84 4.93 -18.46 19.43
CA PHE A 84 5.27 -17.48 18.41
C PHE A 84 6.68 -17.71 17.88
N THR A 85 6.81 -17.68 16.56
CA THR A 85 8.11 -17.64 15.87
C THR A 85 8.09 -16.51 14.85
N LEU A 86 9.11 -15.66 14.87
CA LEU A 86 9.42 -14.70 13.81
C LEU A 86 10.75 -15.07 13.19
N THR A 87 10.80 -15.19 11.87
CA THR A 87 12.01 -15.39 11.09
C THR A 87 12.21 -14.28 10.09
N ALA A 88 13.45 -13.89 9.86
CA ALA A 88 13.83 -13.06 8.73
C ALA A 88 15.11 -13.59 8.10
N ASP A 89 15.10 -13.67 6.78
CA ASP A 89 16.27 -13.75 5.90
C ASP A 89 15.92 -12.94 4.64
N ALA A 90 15.72 -11.64 4.85
CA ALA A 90 15.01 -10.78 3.92
C ALA A 90 15.91 -9.66 3.38
N PRO A 91 15.81 -9.28 2.09
CA PRO A 91 16.51 -8.13 1.57
C PRO A 91 16.03 -6.84 2.25
N VAL A 92 16.98 -5.94 2.52
CA VAL A 92 16.70 -4.57 2.97
C VAL A 92 16.97 -3.63 1.80
N LYS A 93 15.92 -2.94 1.34
CA LYS A 93 15.98 -2.01 0.22
C LYS A 93 16.12 -0.58 0.75
N VAL A 94 17.27 0.04 0.46
CA VAL A 94 17.55 1.45 0.73
C VAL A 94 17.78 2.17 -0.60
N PRO A 95 17.10 3.31 -0.87
CA PRO A 95 17.33 4.09 -2.07
C PRO A 95 18.77 4.58 -2.19
N ASP A 96 19.36 4.45 -3.37
CA ASP A 96 20.70 4.97 -3.70
C ASP A 96 20.63 6.48 -4.01
N VAL A 97 20.46 7.28 -2.95
CA VAL A 97 20.30 8.73 -3.04
C VAL A 97 21.13 9.44 -1.97
N ASP A 98 21.51 10.69 -2.25
CA ASP A 98 22.31 11.50 -1.34
C ASP A 98 21.50 11.94 -0.11
N ALA A 99 20.22 12.26 -0.28
CA ALA A 99 19.35 12.75 0.78
C ALA A 99 17.88 12.40 0.51
N ILE A 100 17.13 12.25 1.61
CA ILE A 100 15.67 12.24 1.60
C ILE A 100 15.20 13.59 2.15
N CYS A 101 14.22 14.20 1.49
CA CYS A 101 13.65 15.50 1.85
C CYS A 101 12.13 15.37 2.07
N LEU A 102 11.54 16.30 2.81
CA LEU A 102 10.09 16.34 2.97
C LEU A 102 9.44 16.80 1.65
N LYS A 103 8.45 16.05 1.15
CA LYS A 103 7.71 16.42 -0.08
C LYS A 103 6.26 16.72 0.23
N LYS A 104 5.70 17.66 -0.52
CA LYS A 104 4.27 17.90 -0.60
C LYS A 104 3.77 17.32 -1.91
N VAL A 105 2.70 16.56 -1.83
CA VAL A 105 2.03 15.96 -2.97
C VAL A 105 0.62 16.50 -3.08
N LYS A 106 0.14 16.56 -4.31
CA LYS A 106 -1.26 16.84 -4.61
C LYS A 106 -1.76 15.86 -5.65
N ARG A 107 -3.05 15.57 -5.61
CA ARG A 107 -3.74 14.84 -6.66
C ARG A 107 -3.70 15.69 -7.93
N VAL A 108 -3.50 15.03 -9.06
CA VAL A 108 -3.61 15.65 -10.38
C VAL A 108 -4.46 14.79 -11.29
N ALA A 109 -4.89 15.36 -12.40
CA ALA A 109 -5.56 14.62 -13.45
C ALA A 109 -4.56 13.97 -14.42
N ILE A 110 -4.98 12.87 -15.05
CA ILE A 110 -4.26 12.29 -16.18
C ILE A 110 -4.39 13.25 -17.37
N SER A 111 -3.27 13.80 -17.84
CA SER A 111 -3.25 14.78 -18.93
C SER A 111 -3.80 14.21 -20.24
N GLU A 112 -4.53 15.00 -21.04
CA GLU A 112 -5.07 14.57 -22.35
C GLU A 112 -4.01 13.92 -23.26
N GLU A 113 -2.77 14.40 -23.22
CA GLU A 113 -1.66 13.81 -23.98
C GLU A 113 -1.39 12.36 -23.55
N GLU A 114 -1.34 12.11 -22.24
CA GLU A 114 -1.17 10.78 -21.68
C GLU A 114 -2.38 9.89 -21.99
N GLN A 115 -3.61 10.40 -21.86
CA GLN A 115 -4.82 9.66 -22.21
C GLN A 115 -4.80 9.20 -23.67
N ASN A 116 -4.48 10.13 -24.59
CA ASN A 116 -4.39 9.83 -26.02
C ASN A 116 -3.29 8.81 -26.32
N LYS A 117 -2.13 8.93 -25.67
CA LYS A 117 -1.00 8.01 -25.83
C LYS A 117 -1.33 6.59 -25.37
N ILE A 118 -1.98 6.47 -24.20
CA ILE A 118 -2.49 5.20 -23.67
C ILE A 118 -3.50 4.60 -24.65
N LYS A 119 -4.48 5.41 -25.08
CA LYS A 119 -5.52 4.99 -26.01
C LYS A 119 -4.94 4.51 -27.34
N GLU A 120 -4.09 5.29 -28.00
CA GLU A 120 -3.44 4.94 -29.28
C GLU A 120 -2.58 3.68 -29.19
N THR A 121 -1.91 3.48 -28.05
CA THR A 121 -1.07 2.30 -27.83
C THR A 121 -1.90 1.02 -27.79
N PHE A 122 -3.09 1.07 -27.18
CA PHE A 122 -3.91 -0.10 -26.96
C PHE A 122 -4.95 -0.32 -28.07
N ASP A 123 -5.53 0.72 -28.65
CA ASP A 123 -6.53 0.60 -29.72
C ASP A 123 -5.92 0.27 -31.09
N LYS A 124 -4.61 0.47 -31.28
CA LYS A 124 -3.89 0.27 -32.56
C LYS A 124 -4.61 0.94 -33.75
N GLY A 125 -5.27 2.07 -33.52
CA GLY A 125 -6.05 2.81 -34.52
C GLY A 125 -7.42 2.21 -34.87
N GLN A 126 -7.93 1.26 -34.08
CA GLN A 126 -9.29 0.74 -34.25
C GLN A 126 -10.34 1.74 -33.76
N PRO A 127 -11.51 1.84 -34.42
CA PRO A 127 -12.59 2.71 -33.95
C PRO A 127 -13.19 2.16 -32.65
N MET A 128 -13.35 3.05 -31.67
CA MET A 128 -14.02 2.76 -30.40
C MET A 128 -15.54 2.73 -30.60
N GLN A 129 -16.21 1.77 -29.99
CA GLN A 129 -17.65 1.74 -29.84
C GLN A 129 -17.98 2.31 -28.47
N GLU A 130 -18.58 3.50 -28.43
CA GLU A 130 -18.99 4.15 -27.18
C GLU A 130 -20.17 3.41 -26.55
N GLU A 131 -20.04 3.12 -25.26
CA GLU A 131 -21.06 2.63 -24.35
C GLU A 131 -21.28 3.75 -23.33
N ASN A 132 -22.41 4.46 -23.44
CA ASN A 132 -22.71 5.53 -22.49
C ASN A 132 -23.23 4.92 -21.19
N ASP A 133 -22.46 5.10 -20.11
CA ASP A 133 -22.92 4.99 -18.74
C ASP A 133 -22.93 6.40 -18.10
N GLU A 134 -23.79 6.64 -17.11
CA GLU A 134 -24.05 8.00 -16.59
C GLU A 134 -22.87 8.56 -15.77
N ASN A 135 -21.96 7.71 -15.28
CA ASN A 135 -20.82 8.09 -14.43
C ASN A 135 -19.44 7.62 -14.95
N GLU A 136 -19.39 6.80 -16.01
CA GLU A 136 -18.15 6.31 -16.64
C GLU A 136 -18.29 6.41 -18.16
N GLN A 137 -17.32 7.01 -18.85
CA GLN A 137 -17.29 6.84 -20.30
C GLN A 137 -16.59 5.51 -20.59
N VAL A 138 -17.39 4.56 -21.09
CA VAL A 138 -16.93 3.22 -21.41
C VAL A 138 -16.90 3.08 -22.93
N GLY A 139 -15.86 2.47 -23.45
CA GLY A 139 -15.78 2.17 -24.87
C GLY A 139 -15.19 0.80 -25.09
N THR A 140 -15.67 0.10 -26.11
CA THR A 140 -15.08 -1.18 -26.51
C THR A 140 -14.36 -1.07 -27.85
N TYR A 141 -13.26 -1.80 -27.97
CA TYR A 141 -12.60 -2.01 -29.24
C TYR A 141 -12.08 -3.43 -29.35
N THR A 142 -11.95 -3.93 -30.59
CA THR A 142 -11.46 -5.27 -30.86
C THR A 142 -10.14 -5.20 -31.59
N VAL A 143 -9.10 -5.71 -30.95
CA VAL A 143 -7.73 -5.76 -31.48
C VAL A 143 -7.29 -7.22 -31.43
N ASP A 144 -6.82 -7.75 -32.57
CA ASP A 144 -6.33 -9.13 -32.69
C ASP A 144 -7.34 -10.22 -32.24
N GLY A 145 -8.64 -9.93 -32.36
CA GLY A 145 -9.73 -10.83 -31.93
C GLY A 145 -10.01 -10.80 -30.42
N LEU A 146 -9.33 -9.94 -29.66
CA LEU A 146 -9.60 -9.66 -28.26
C LEU A 146 -10.42 -8.38 -28.15
N THR A 147 -11.54 -8.45 -27.42
CA THR A 147 -12.38 -7.28 -27.14
C THR A 147 -11.99 -6.72 -25.80
N TYR A 148 -11.58 -5.46 -25.82
CA TYR A 148 -11.21 -4.72 -24.64
C TYR A 148 -12.25 -3.67 -24.31
N ARG A 149 -12.38 -3.40 -23.02
CA ARG A 149 -13.13 -2.31 -22.43
C ARG A 149 -12.12 -1.26 -21.96
N TYR A 150 -12.26 -0.07 -22.51
CA TYR A 150 -11.62 1.14 -22.03
C TYR A 150 -12.62 1.86 -21.13
N SER A 151 -12.18 2.27 -19.95
CA SER A 151 -12.96 3.06 -19.01
C SER A 151 -12.11 4.21 -18.50
N TYR A 152 -12.75 5.34 -18.24
CA TYR A 152 -12.15 6.38 -17.44
C TYR A 152 -13.18 6.94 -16.46
N VAL A 153 -12.68 7.34 -15.29
CA VAL A 153 -13.48 7.96 -14.23
C VAL A 153 -13.12 9.44 -14.16
N GLN A 154 -14.14 10.30 -14.22
CA GLN A 154 -13.98 11.73 -13.95
C GLN A 154 -14.14 11.98 -12.45
N SER A 155 -13.37 12.92 -11.91
CA SER A 155 -13.59 13.37 -10.54
C SER A 155 -15.00 13.94 -10.38
N GLU A 156 -15.62 13.71 -9.22
CA GLU A 156 -16.85 14.42 -8.86
C GLU A 156 -16.62 15.92 -8.62
N GLN A 157 -15.38 16.31 -8.31
CA GLN A 157 -15.04 17.66 -7.84
C GLN A 157 -14.44 18.55 -8.93
N GLU A 158 -13.66 17.99 -9.86
CA GLU A 158 -13.06 18.68 -11.00
C GLU A 158 -13.41 17.89 -12.28
N SER A 159 -13.71 18.53 -13.41
CA SER A 159 -14.15 17.85 -14.65
C SER A 159 -13.06 17.01 -15.35
N ASP A 160 -12.10 16.50 -14.58
CA ASP A 160 -10.84 15.97 -15.04
C ASP A 160 -10.75 14.46 -14.75
N VAL A 161 -9.97 13.75 -15.56
CA VAL A 161 -9.86 12.28 -15.51
C VAL A 161 -8.84 11.87 -14.43
N GLU A 162 -9.28 11.09 -13.46
CA GLU A 162 -8.45 10.63 -12.33
C GLU A 162 -8.08 9.15 -12.44
N GLU A 163 -8.74 8.42 -13.32
CA GLU A 163 -8.51 7.01 -13.58
C GLU A 163 -8.63 6.69 -15.06
N ILE A 164 -7.71 5.88 -15.57
CA ILE A 164 -7.84 5.20 -16.85
C ILE A 164 -7.61 3.71 -16.66
N GLY A 165 -8.65 2.96 -17.00
CA GLY A 165 -8.66 1.51 -17.06
C GLY A 165 -8.69 1.01 -18.50
N PHE A 166 -7.93 -0.04 -18.75
CA PHE A 166 -7.98 -0.77 -20.00
C PHE A 166 -7.92 -2.26 -19.72
N GLN A 167 -8.98 -3.01 -19.98
CA GLN A 167 -9.05 -4.42 -19.61
C GLN A 167 -9.85 -5.23 -20.62
N ILE A 168 -9.60 -6.53 -20.71
CA ILE A 168 -10.48 -7.42 -21.48
C ILE A 168 -11.92 -7.33 -20.97
N ALA A 169 -12.87 -7.08 -21.88
CA ALA A 169 -14.25 -6.76 -21.53
C ALA A 169 -15.00 -7.90 -20.82
N LYS A 170 -14.50 -9.15 -20.91
CA LYS A 170 -15.06 -10.30 -20.19
C LYS A 170 -14.07 -10.74 -19.11
N PHE A 171 -14.42 -10.42 -17.87
CA PHE A 171 -13.55 -10.38 -16.68
C PHE A 171 -12.96 -11.72 -16.23
N ILE A 172 -13.48 -12.86 -16.71
CA ILE A 172 -13.12 -14.15 -16.12
C ILE A 172 -12.03 -14.83 -16.96
N PHE A 173 -10.77 -14.57 -16.59
CA PHE A 173 -9.63 -15.36 -17.03
C PHE A 173 -9.06 -16.25 -15.91
N ASP A 174 -9.14 -15.80 -14.65
CA ASP A 174 -8.52 -16.49 -13.50
C ASP A 174 -9.24 -17.76 -13.04
N ASP A 175 -10.50 -17.99 -13.45
CA ASP A 175 -11.25 -19.24 -13.17
C ASP A 175 -10.82 -20.41 -14.09
N CYS A 176 -9.52 -20.57 -14.34
CA CYS A 176 -8.98 -21.72 -15.07
C CYS A 176 -9.22 -22.98 -14.24
N GLY A 177 -10.36 -23.64 -14.46
CA GLY A 177 -10.77 -24.81 -13.69
C GLY A 177 -12.20 -24.77 -13.15
N ASP A 178 -12.94 -23.66 -13.27
CA ASP A 178 -14.35 -23.66 -12.88
C ASP A 178 -15.20 -24.52 -13.84
N MET A 179 -15.45 -25.75 -13.40
CA MET A 179 -16.25 -26.70 -14.14
C MET A 179 -17.74 -26.34 -14.16
N THR A 180 -18.19 -25.36 -13.37
CA THR A 180 -19.58 -24.95 -13.25
C THR A 180 -20.05 -24.00 -14.35
N LEU A 181 -19.13 -23.45 -15.16
CA LEU A 181 -19.46 -22.60 -16.31
C LEU A 181 -20.38 -23.30 -17.33
N ALA A 182 -21.30 -22.52 -17.90
CA ALA A 182 -22.15 -22.97 -18.99
C ALA A 182 -21.32 -23.32 -20.24
N LEU A 183 -21.83 -24.23 -21.08
CA LEU A 183 -21.12 -24.66 -22.30
C LEU A 183 -20.78 -23.50 -23.25
N SER A 184 -21.62 -22.46 -23.30
CA SER A 184 -21.36 -21.25 -24.08
C SER A 184 -20.15 -20.48 -23.56
N GLU A 185 -20.03 -20.33 -22.25
CA GLU A 185 -18.92 -19.60 -21.61
C GLU A 185 -17.59 -20.32 -21.80
N LYS A 186 -17.59 -21.66 -21.69
CA LYS A 186 -16.42 -22.49 -21.98
C LYS A 186 -15.93 -22.32 -23.42
N LYS A 187 -16.86 -22.27 -24.38
CA LYS A 187 -16.51 -22.06 -25.79
C LYS A 187 -15.95 -20.67 -26.06
N GLU A 188 -16.57 -19.63 -25.52
CA GLU A 188 -16.07 -18.26 -25.63
C GLU A 188 -14.69 -18.11 -24.99
N ARG A 189 -14.44 -18.80 -23.87
CA ARG A 189 -13.13 -18.82 -23.22
C ARG A 189 -12.06 -19.47 -24.10
N GLU A 190 -12.34 -20.65 -24.65
CA GLU A 190 -11.41 -21.33 -25.56
C GLU A 190 -11.09 -20.43 -26.77
N GLU A 191 -12.10 -19.77 -27.34
CA GLU A 191 -11.88 -18.79 -28.43
C GLU A 191 -10.96 -17.63 -28.00
N ARG A 192 -11.12 -17.10 -26.77
CA ARG A 192 -10.20 -16.08 -26.22
C ARG A 192 -8.77 -16.63 -26.05
N PHE A 193 -8.60 -17.84 -25.51
CA PHE A 193 -7.30 -18.49 -25.39
C PHE A 193 -6.59 -18.58 -26.75
N GLN A 194 -7.31 -19.02 -27.78
CA GLN A 194 -6.77 -19.09 -29.13
C GLN A 194 -6.42 -17.71 -29.71
N ASN A 195 -7.13 -16.65 -29.31
CA ASN A 195 -6.81 -15.29 -29.74
C ASN A 195 -5.55 -14.75 -29.06
N TYR A 196 -5.33 -15.06 -27.78
CA TYR A 196 -4.07 -14.75 -27.10
C TYR A 196 -2.85 -15.40 -27.76
N ILE A 197 -2.95 -16.69 -28.11
CA ILE A 197 -1.88 -17.42 -28.83
C ILE A 197 -1.55 -16.75 -30.17
N LYS A 198 -2.57 -16.23 -30.86
CA LYS A 198 -2.38 -15.54 -32.15
C LYS A 198 -1.80 -14.13 -31.96
N ALA A 199 -2.18 -13.45 -30.89
CA ALA A 199 -1.89 -12.04 -30.67
C ALA A 199 -0.46 -11.79 -30.17
N GLY A 200 0.11 -12.70 -29.37
CA GLY A 200 1.37 -12.41 -28.70
C GLY A 200 2.25 -13.61 -28.38
N SER A 201 3.47 -13.27 -27.96
CA SER A 201 4.54 -14.21 -27.67
C SER A 201 4.79 -14.34 -26.16
N GLY A 202 4.46 -15.50 -25.60
CA GLY A 202 5.08 -16.05 -24.38
C GLY A 202 5.11 -15.14 -23.16
N LYS A 203 6.15 -15.30 -22.34
CA LYS A 203 6.33 -14.58 -21.08
C LYS A 203 6.84 -13.15 -21.31
N VAL A 204 6.29 -12.19 -20.58
CA VAL A 204 6.81 -10.82 -20.48
C VAL A 204 7.81 -10.74 -19.34
N SER A 205 8.95 -10.10 -19.58
CA SER A 205 9.94 -9.82 -18.54
C SER A 205 9.65 -8.53 -17.79
N GLU A 206 10.09 -8.45 -16.53
CA GLU A 206 10.04 -7.22 -15.71
C GLU A 206 10.61 -6.00 -16.45
N LYS A 207 11.70 -6.20 -17.19
CA LYS A 207 12.36 -5.16 -17.98
C LYS A 207 11.44 -4.64 -19.11
N GLU A 208 10.80 -5.54 -19.84
CA GLU A 208 9.87 -5.17 -20.92
C GLU A 208 8.66 -4.43 -20.35
N ALA A 209 8.13 -4.87 -19.21
CA ALA A 209 7.02 -4.20 -18.54
C ALA A 209 7.41 -2.76 -18.11
N LYS A 210 8.58 -2.59 -17.50
CA LYS A 210 9.10 -1.27 -17.08
C LYS A 210 9.36 -0.32 -18.26
N GLU A 211 9.94 -0.83 -19.35
CA GLU A 211 10.14 -0.05 -20.58
C GLU A 211 8.79 0.41 -21.18
N LYS A 212 7.76 -0.44 -21.11
CA LYS A 212 6.41 -0.12 -21.60
C LYS A 212 5.73 0.95 -20.73
N VAL A 213 5.83 0.86 -19.40
CA VAL A 213 5.33 1.89 -18.47
C VAL A 213 5.99 3.24 -18.73
N SER A 214 7.33 3.27 -18.81
CA SER A 214 8.10 4.51 -19.04
C SER A 214 7.73 5.17 -20.38
N GLY A 215 7.31 4.36 -21.36
CA GLY A 215 6.83 4.81 -22.65
C GLY A 215 5.36 5.24 -22.65
N LEU A 216 4.59 5.04 -21.58
CA LEU A 216 3.14 5.26 -21.54
C LEU A 216 2.72 6.33 -20.54
N VAL A 217 3.19 6.21 -19.30
CA VAL A 217 2.74 7.01 -18.16
C VAL A 217 3.85 7.99 -17.77
N SER A 218 3.48 9.21 -17.40
CA SER A 218 4.43 10.22 -16.94
C SER A 218 4.97 9.94 -15.52
N GLY A 219 6.17 10.45 -15.26
CA GLY A 219 6.90 10.28 -14.01
C GLY A 219 7.69 8.97 -13.94
N ASP A 220 8.43 8.81 -12.84
CA ASP A 220 9.28 7.65 -12.62
C ASP A 220 8.52 6.55 -11.85
N TRP A 221 8.71 5.31 -12.29
CA TRP A 221 8.02 4.14 -11.77
C TRP A 221 9.00 2.99 -11.62
N GLU A 222 8.90 2.29 -10.49
CA GLU A 222 9.69 1.11 -10.16
C GLU A 222 8.78 -0.10 -10.02
N LEU A 223 9.31 -1.29 -10.29
CA LEU A 223 8.56 -2.53 -10.09
C LEU A 223 8.46 -2.83 -8.60
N PHE A 224 7.24 -2.86 -8.08
CA PHE A 224 6.96 -3.21 -6.69
C PHE A 224 6.86 -4.72 -6.52
N GLU A 225 6.07 -5.36 -7.37
CA GLU A 225 5.75 -6.78 -7.35
C GLU A 225 5.51 -7.29 -8.77
N SER A 226 5.93 -8.52 -9.04
CA SER A 226 5.54 -9.23 -10.25
C SER A 226 5.30 -10.70 -9.95
N SER A 227 4.35 -11.30 -10.65
CA SER A 227 4.08 -12.72 -10.56
C SER A 227 3.84 -13.32 -11.94
N SER A 228 4.06 -14.63 -12.07
CA SER A 228 3.74 -15.36 -13.29
C SER A 228 2.96 -16.63 -12.95
N LYS A 229 1.93 -16.94 -13.74
CA LYS A 229 1.12 -18.14 -13.58
C LYS A 229 0.81 -18.76 -14.93
N ALA A 230 1.00 -20.08 -15.03
CA ALA A 230 0.54 -20.84 -16.18
C ALA A 230 -0.98 -21.07 -16.10
N LEU A 231 -1.68 -20.69 -17.16
CA LEU A 231 -3.11 -20.89 -17.35
C LEU A 231 -3.34 -22.00 -18.37
N THR A 232 -4.00 -23.08 -17.97
CA THR A 232 -4.22 -24.24 -18.85
C THR A 232 -5.71 -24.48 -19.08
N GLU A 233 -6.10 -24.58 -20.35
CA GLU A 233 -7.45 -24.92 -20.79
C GLU A 233 -7.33 -25.97 -21.91
N GLY A 234 -7.96 -27.14 -21.71
CA GLY A 234 -7.80 -28.28 -22.62
C GLY A 234 -6.33 -28.71 -22.77
N ASN A 235 -5.80 -28.62 -24.00
CA ASN A 235 -4.40 -28.95 -24.33
C ASN A 235 -3.52 -27.71 -24.53
N THR A 236 -4.02 -26.52 -24.18
CA THR A 236 -3.37 -25.24 -24.38
C THR A 236 -2.93 -24.67 -23.04
N THR A 237 -1.69 -24.17 -22.97
CA THR A 237 -1.17 -23.45 -21.81
C THR A 237 -0.69 -22.06 -22.24
N LEU A 238 -1.10 -21.03 -21.50
CA LEU A 238 -0.66 -19.64 -21.66
C LEU A 238 0.07 -19.21 -20.38
N GLU A 239 1.03 -18.30 -20.52
CA GLU A 239 1.65 -17.64 -19.38
C GLU A 239 0.89 -16.34 -19.10
N LYS A 240 0.46 -16.15 -17.85
CA LYS A 240 -0.05 -14.89 -17.32
C LYS A 240 1.08 -14.25 -16.53
N ASP A 241 1.37 -12.98 -16.79
CA ASP A 241 2.37 -12.19 -16.09
C ASP A 241 1.72 -10.92 -15.55
N ASP A 242 1.74 -10.75 -14.22
CA ASP A 242 1.10 -9.64 -13.52
C ASP A 242 2.21 -8.73 -12.98
N PHE A 243 2.11 -7.41 -13.21
CA PHE A 243 3.08 -6.41 -12.78
C PHE A 243 2.42 -5.25 -12.04
N ILE A 244 3.00 -4.89 -10.91
CA ILE A 244 2.57 -3.75 -10.09
C ILE A 244 3.74 -2.80 -9.93
N PHE A 245 3.45 -1.53 -10.15
CA PHE A 245 4.45 -0.47 -10.11
C PHE A 245 4.18 0.45 -8.92
N GLU A 246 5.27 0.94 -8.32
CA GLU A 246 5.25 2.00 -7.32
C GLU A 246 5.88 3.26 -7.91
N ARG A 247 5.33 4.42 -7.55
CA ARG A 247 5.88 5.71 -7.94
C ARG A 247 7.26 5.86 -7.33
N ALA A 248 8.22 6.36 -8.11
CA ALA A 248 9.51 6.80 -7.59
C ALA A 248 9.63 8.32 -7.69
N LEU A 249 10.06 8.97 -6.62
CA LEU A 249 10.29 10.41 -6.56
C LEU A 249 11.73 10.66 -6.19
N ASP A 250 12.50 11.21 -7.15
CA ASP A 250 13.95 11.40 -7.02
C ASP A 250 14.70 10.12 -6.62
N GLY A 251 14.27 8.97 -7.17
CA GLY A 251 14.86 7.66 -6.88
C GLY A 251 14.37 7.00 -5.58
N ILE A 252 13.42 7.61 -4.87
CA ILE A 252 12.85 7.06 -3.62
C ILE A 252 11.43 6.52 -3.92
N PRO A 253 11.13 5.24 -3.65
CA PRO A 253 9.80 4.69 -3.88
C PRO A 253 8.78 5.31 -2.92
N VAL A 254 7.55 5.52 -3.39
CA VAL A 254 6.39 5.78 -2.54
C VAL A 254 5.76 4.44 -2.22
N ASN A 255 5.94 3.99 -0.98
CA ASN A 255 5.50 2.69 -0.49
C ASN A 255 3.97 2.69 -0.34
N TYR A 256 3.26 2.50 -1.44
CA TYR A 256 1.81 2.31 -1.41
C TYR A 256 1.46 0.93 -0.84
N VAL A 257 0.25 0.82 -0.29
CA VAL A 257 -0.29 -0.45 0.20
C VAL A 257 -1.55 -0.76 -0.57
N ARG A 258 -1.74 -2.03 -0.91
CA ARG A 258 -2.98 -2.51 -1.52
C ARG A 258 -4.14 -2.23 -0.56
N GLU A 259 -5.05 -1.36 -0.98
CA GLU A 259 -6.10 -0.82 -0.11
C GLU A 259 -7.05 -1.91 0.40
N ILE A 260 -7.39 -2.89 -0.45
CA ILE A 260 -8.32 -3.99 -0.13
C ILE A 260 -7.85 -4.91 1.02
N SER A 261 -6.62 -4.73 1.49
CA SER A 261 -5.98 -5.58 2.49
C SER A 261 -5.61 -4.81 3.77
N LEU A 262 -5.97 -3.53 3.85
CA LEU A 262 -5.86 -2.73 5.07
C LEU A 262 -7.14 -2.89 5.91
N PRO A 263 -7.06 -2.86 7.25
CA PRO A 263 -8.25 -2.82 8.08
C PRO A 263 -9.03 -1.54 7.79
N VAL A 264 -10.34 -1.66 7.55
CA VAL A 264 -11.24 -0.52 7.29
C VAL A 264 -11.29 0.36 8.53
N ASN A 265 -11.19 1.68 8.36
CA ASN A 265 -11.53 2.61 9.44
C ASN A 265 -12.98 2.37 9.86
N GLU A 266 -13.23 1.84 11.06
CA GLU A 266 -14.59 1.56 11.54
C GLU A 266 -15.48 2.81 11.58
N GLN A 267 -14.89 4.00 11.70
CA GLN A 267 -15.62 5.28 11.63
C GLN A 267 -16.12 5.60 10.22
N ALA A 268 -15.59 4.92 9.22
CA ALA A 268 -15.93 5.07 7.81
C ALA A 268 -16.96 4.03 7.32
N LEU A 269 -17.43 3.13 8.19
CA LEU A 269 -18.50 2.16 7.88
C LEU A 269 -19.89 2.77 8.07
N GLU A 270 -20.86 2.28 7.28
CA GLU A 270 -22.27 2.55 7.55
C GLU A 270 -22.66 1.99 8.91
N TRP A 271 -23.41 2.76 9.70
CA TRP A 271 -23.85 2.33 11.02
C TRP A 271 -25.30 2.73 11.29
N GLU A 272 -26.03 1.88 12.00
CA GLU A 272 -27.45 2.10 12.32
C GLU A 272 -27.59 2.44 13.81
N ASN A 273 -28.28 3.53 14.12
CA ASN A 273 -28.71 3.83 15.49
C ASN A 273 -29.69 2.75 16.01
N GLU A 274 -29.82 2.64 17.33
CA GLU A 274 -30.87 1.78 17.96
C GLU A 274 -32.31 2.10 17.51
N ASP A 275 -32.54 3.31 16.98
CA ASP A 275 -33.84 3.76 16.47
C ASP A 275 -34.09 3.44 14.99
N GLY A 276 -33.14 2.77 14.34
CA GLY A 276 -33.20 2.36 12.94
C GLY A 276 -32.72 3.41 11.93
N THR A 277 -32.10 4.49 12.40
CA THR A 277 -31.52 5.50 11.51
C THR A 277 -30.18 5.00 10.99
N LEU A 278 -30.09 4.79 9.68
CA LEU A 278 -28.85 4.46 8.98
C LEU A 278 -28.02 5.73 8.76
N HIS A 279 -26.74 5.68 9.15
CA HIS A 279 -25.73 6.68 8.81
C HIS A 279 -24.86 6.11 7.70
N GLU A 280 -24.74 6.84 6.61
CA GLU A 280 -23.81 6.49 5.54
C GLU A 280 -22.38 6.59 6.07
N GLY A 281 -21.56 5.57 5.77
CA GLY A 281 -20.13 5.61 6.05
C GLY A 281 -19.49 6.78 5.29
N GLN A 282 -18.63 7.54 5.96
CA GLN A 282 -17.88 8.58 5.26
C GLN A 282 -16.80 7.91 4.40
N SER A 283 -16.78 8.16 3.09
CA SER A 283 -15.60 7.83 2.29
C SER A 283 -14.49 8.80 2.67
N GLU A 284 -13.80 8.48 3.76
CA GLU A 284 -12.61 9.21 4.17
C GLU A 284 -11.42 8.58 3.47
N GLY A 285 -10.92 9.24 2.43
CA GLY A 285 -9.53 9.06 2.06
C GLY A 285 -9.23 9.27 0.59
N TRP A 286 -8.21 10.08 0.36
CA TRP A 286 -7.48 10.09 -0.89
C TRP A 286 -6.93 8.68 -1.16
N GLU A 287 -7.44 7.98 -2.17
CA GLU A 287 -6.90 6.67 -2.59
C GLU A 287 -5.43 6.79 -3.05
N ASN A 288 -4.65 5.72 -2.89
CA ASN A 288 -3.28 5.64 -3.36
C ASN A 288 -3.22 5.72 -4.89
N GLU A 289 -2.08 6.18 -5.38
CA GLU A 289 -1.75 6.10 -6.79
C GLU A 289 -1.49 4.63 -7.16
N VAL A 290 -2.13 4.17 -8.23
CA VAL A 290 -2.06 2.77 -8.66
C VAL A 290 -1.62 2.73 -10.12
N LEU A 291 -0.63 1.87 -10.40
CA LEU A 291 -0.26 1.50 -11.75
C LEU A 291 -0.04 -0.02 -11.84
N THR A 292 -0.91 -0.70 -12.59
CA THR A 292 -0.80 -2.14 -12.83
C THR A 292 -0.84 -2.46 -14.32
N MET A 293 -0.16 -3.55 -14.68
CA MET A 293 -0.17 -4.08 -16.04
C MET A 293 -0.14 -5.60 -16.00
N ASP A 294 -1.16 -6.24 -16.58
CA ASP A 294 -1.21 -7.70 -16.70
C ASP A 294 -1.11 -8.11 -18.16
N PHE A 295 -0.42 -9.21 -18.41
CA PHE A 295 -0.23 -9.78 -19.73
C PHE A 295 -0.65 -11.24 -19.75
N CYS A 296 -1.19 -11.68 -20.88
CA CYS A 296 -1.44 -13.08 -21.16
C CYS A 296 -0.83 -13.44 -22.52
N SER A 297 0.09 -14.41 -22.52
CA SER A 297 0.89 -14.80 -23.68
C SER A 297 1.52 -13.58 -24.39
N GLY A 298 2.11 -12.66 -23.61
CA GLY A 298 2.80 -11.49 -24.15
C GLY A 298 1.89 -10.38 -24.65
N THR A 299 0.57 -10.59 -24.59
CA THR A 299 -0.43 -9.60 -24.99
C THR A 299 -1.01 -8.94 -23.76
N ILE A 300 -1.18 -7.61 -23.79
CA ILE A 300 -1.81 -6.89 -22.68
C ILE A 300 -3.20 -7.48 -22.41
N GLN A 301 -3.48 -7.78 -21.15
CA GLN A 301 -4.78 -8.23 -20.65
C GLN A 301 -5.46 -7.09 -19.90
N SER A 302 -4.71 -6.41 -19.03
CA SER A 302 -5.19 -5.30 -18.23
C SER A 302 -4.11 -4.21 -18.10
N PHE A 303 -4.54 -2.98 -17.92
CA PHE A 303 -3.76 -1.82 -17.54
C PHE A 303 -4.66 -0.93 -16.69
N LEU A 304 -4.15 -0.43 -15.58
CA LEU A 304 -4.84 0.53 -14.73
C LEU A 304 -3.85 1.61 -14.33
N HIS A 305 -4.19 2.87 -14.56
CA HIS A 305 -3.51 4.03 -13.99
C HIS A 305 -4.54 4.88 -13.25
N ARG A 306 -4.32 5.10 -11.96
CA ARG A 306 -5.29 5.78 -11.09
C ARG A 306 -4.60 6.74 -10.13
N ASN A 307 -5.28 7.84 -9.81
CA ASN A 307 -4.93 8.81 -8.79
C ASN A 307 -3.51 9.38 -8.94
N PRO A 308 -3.13 9.90 -10.13
CA PRO A 308 -1.79 10.39 -10.29
C PRO A 308 -1.50 11.55 -9.34
N ILE A 309 -0.25 11.63 -8.91
CA ILE A 309 0.22 12.70 -8.01
C ILE A 309 1.26 13.58 -8.67
N GLU A 310 1.27 14.86 -8.28
CA GLU A 310 2.39 15.76 -8.52
C GLU A 310 3.09 16.04 -7.19
N ALA A 311 4.41 15.91 -7.17
CA ALA A 311 5.23 16.13 -5.98
C ALA A 311 6.11 17.37 -6.10
N SER A 312 6.28 18.08 -5.00
CA SER A 312 7.20 19.20 -4.86
C SER A 312 7.95 19.11 -3.53
N ASN A 313 9.17 19.63 -3.47
CA ASN A 313 9.91 19.69 -2.20
C ASN A 313 9.28 20.76 -1.29
N VAL A 314 8.97 20.40 -0.05
CA VAL A 314 8.61 21.39 0.99
C VAL A 314 9.84 22.24 1.34
N SER A 315 10.99 21.57 1.39
CA SER A 315 12.30 22.19 1.55
C SER A 315 13.36 21.27 0.95
N ASP A 316 14.52 21.82 0.61
CA ASP A 316 15.70 21.03 0.20
C ASP A 316 16.50 20.54 1.41
N GLU A 317 15.94 20.62 2.62
CA GLU A 317 16.60 20.15 3.84
C GLU A 317 16.55 18.63 3.91
N ARG A 318 17.74 18.03 3.99
CA ARG A 318 17.90 16.61 4.27
C ARG A 318 17.32 16.25 5.63
N LEU A 319 16.51 15.21 5.67
CA LEU A 319 15.98 14.65 6.89
C LEU A 319 17.01 13.77 7.61
N PHE A 320 17.07 13.91 8.93
CA PHE A 320 17.67 12.88 9.78
C PHE A 320 16.74 11.66 9.80
N LEU A 321 17.36 10.49 9.70
CA LEU A 321 16.76 9.17 9.64
C LEU A 321 17.51 8.32 10.64
N LEU A 322 16.78 7.55 11.43
CA LEU A 322 17.32 6.63 12.41
C LEU A 322 18.17 5.55 11.73
N PRO A 323 19.26 5.10 12.39
CA PRO A 323 19.96 3.88 12.00
C PRO A 323 19.01 2.68 11.96
N PHE A 324 19.25 1.77 11.01
CA PHE A 324 18.44 0.58 10.82
C PHE A 324 18.39 -0.29 12.08
N ASP A 325 19.49 -0.38 12.84
CA ASP A 325 19.52 -1.13 14.10
C ASP A 325 18.49 -0.62 15.12
N GLU A 326 18.24 0.70 15.18
CA GLU A 326 17.22 1.27 16.06
C GLU A 326 15.81 0.94 15.57
N VAL A 327 15.57 1.05 14.25
CA VAL A 327 14.29 0.72 13.61
C VAL A 327 13.97 -0.77 13.76
N LYS A 328 14.96 -1.64 13.54
CA LYS A 328 14.88 -3.08 13.75
C LYS A 328 14.47 -3.40 15.19
N ASP A 329 15.12 -2.77 16.17
CA ASP A 329 14.81 -2.99 17.57
C ASP A 329 13.37 -2.56 17.94
N ILE A 330 12.85 -1.50 17.32
CA ILE A 330 11.46 -1.08 17.48
C ILE A 330 10.51 -2.12 16.87
N PHE A 331 10.80 -2.58 15.64
CA PHE A 331 10.02 -3.60 14.96
C PHE A 331 9.92 -4.90 15.78
N GLU A 332 11.07 -5.46 16.19
CA GLU A 332 11.15 -6.74 16.91
C GLU A 332 10.38 -6.69 18.25
N LYS A 333 10.37 -5.53 18.93
CA LYS A 333 9.58 -5.33 20.17
C LYS A 333 8.10 -5.16 19.90
N THR A 334 7.75 -4.45 18.83
CA THR A 334 6.36 -4.04 18.58
C THR A 334 5.53 -5.13 17.91
N ILE A 335 6.11 -5.94 17.03
CA ILE A 335 5.35 -6.95 16.27
C ILE A 335 4.62 -7.93 17.20
N THR A 336 5.27 -8.36 18.29
CA THR A 336 4.62 -9.23 19.28
C THR A 336 3.49 -8.54 20.02
N LEU A 337 3.57 -7.22 20.24
CA LEU A 337 2.47 -6.47 20.86
C LEU A 337 1.27 -6.40 19.91
N GLN A 338 1.51 -6.11 18.62
CA GLN A 338 0.45 -6.02 17.61
C GLN A 338 -0.35 -7.33 17.49
N VAL A 339 0.35 -8.46 17.39
CA VAL A 339 -0.28 -9.80 17.39
C VAL A 339 -1.12 -10.04 18.64
N MET A 340 -0.73 -9.47 19.79
CA MET A 340 -1.41 -9.68 21.07
C MET A 340 -2.49 -8.65 21.40
N THR A 341 -2.65 -7.61 20.58
CA THR A 341 -3.69 -6.58 20.70
C THR A 341 -4.74 -6.66 19.61
N GLU A 342 -4.56 -7.57 18.67
CA GLU A 342 -5.43 -7.74 17.52
C GLU A 342 -6.86 -8.18 17.90
N ASP A 343 -7.85 -7.70 17.14
CA ASP A 343 -9.26 -7.96 17.43
C ASP A 343 -9.60 -9.46 17.39
N LYS A 344 -10.43 -9.86 18.35
CA LYS A 344 -10.96 -11.21 18.54
C LYS A 344 -12.09 -11.54 17.57
N ASN A 345 -12.79 -10.53 17.05
CA ASN A 345 -14.01 -10.71 16.25
C ASN A 345 -13.73 -10.90 14.75
N ARG A 346 -12.83 -11.82 14.43
CA ARG A 346 -12.46 -12.12 13.05
C ARG A 346 -13.40 -13.16 12.47
N MET A 347 -14.17 -12.78 11.45
CA MET A 347 -14.82 -13.76 10.58
C MET A 347 -13.75 -14.41 9.69
N ILE A 348 -13.51 -15.71 9.86
CA ILE A 348 -12.65 -16.51 8.97
C ILE A 348 -13.39 -16.67 7.64
N ALA A 349 -12.75 -16.35 6.52
CA ALA A 349 -13.37 -16.52 5.22
C ALA A 349 -13.61 -18.02 4.94
N VAL A 350 -14.77 -18.33 4.36
CA VAL A 350 -15.24 -19.72 4.10
C VAL A 350 -14.30 -20.48 3.13
N ASP A 351 -13.42 -19.77 2.44
CA ASP A 351 -12.42 -20.28 1.50
C ASP A 351 -11.00 -20.46 2.09
N GLY A 352 -10.81 -20.21 3.39
CA GLY A 352 -9.53 -20.39 4.08
C GLY A 352 -8.52 -19.24 3.86
N GLY A 353 -8.92 -18.16 3.19
CA GLY A 353 -8.13 -16.92 3.11
C GLY A 353 -8.31 -16.04 4.35
N SER A 354 -7.28 -15.28 4.73
CA SER A 354 -7.41 -14.23 5.75
C SER A 354 -7.09 -12.87 5.16
N ASN A 355 -8.05 -11.93 5.26
CA ASN A 355 -7.84 -10.51 4.92
C ASN A 355 -7.25 -9.72 6.11
N TYR A 356 -6.68 -10.43 7.09
CA TYR A 356 -6.24 -9.84 8.34
C TYR A 356 -4.73 -9.65 8.36
N ARG A 357 -4.27 -8.53 8.92
CA ARG A 357 -2.84 -8.18 8.96
C ARG A 357 -2.01 -9.08 9.86
N TYR A 358 -2.56 -9.52 10.99
CA TYR A 358 -1.85 -10.34 11.99
C TYR A 358 -2.56 -11.68 12.19
N PRO A 359 -1.95 -12.69 12.85
CA PRO A 359 -2.66 -13.86 13.35
C PRO A 359 -3.69 -13.52 14.44
N SER A 360 -4.67 -14.41 14.65
CA SER A 360 -5.61 -14.30 15.77
C SER A 360 -4.89 -14.40 17.12
N ILE A 361 -5.32 -13.58 18.08
CA ILE A 361 -4.83 -13.65 19.45
C ILE A 361 -5.06 -15.03 20.10
N ASP A 362 -6.10 -15.75 19.66
CA ASP A 362 -6.45 -17.08 20.17
C ASP A 362 -5.76 -18.23 19.43
N ALA A 363 -4.85 -17.92 18.50
CA ALA A 363 -4.03 -18.93 17.88
C ALA A 363 -3.20 -19.73 18.92
N GLN A 364 -3.06 -21.04 18.67
CA GLN A 364 -2.14 -21.90 19.43
C GLN A 364 -0.69 -21.65 19.04
N SER A 365 -0.46 -21.36 17.75
CA SER A 365 0.85 -20.99 17.22
C SER A 365 0.72 -19.97 16.11
N ALA A 366 1.75 -19.13 15.98
CA ALA A 366 1.91 -18.18 14.90
C ALA A 366 3.36 -18.18 14.43
N GLU A 367 3.56 -18.31 13.12
CA GLU A 367 4.85 -18.26 12.45
C GLU A 367 4.83 -17.09 11.46
N ILE A 368 5.59 -16.04 11.75
CA ILE A 368 5.75 -14.87 10.88
C ILE A 368 7.09 -14.96 10.16
N THR A 369 7.09 -14.76 8.84
CA THR A 369 8.32 -14.68 8.04
C THR A 369 8.40 -13.32 7.36
N ILE A 370 9.47 -12.56 7.64
CA ILE A 370 9.75 -11.30 6.93
C ILE A 370 10.31 -11.63 5.56
N THR A 371 9.73 -11.01 4.53
CA THR A 371 10.07 -11.25 3.11
C THR A 371 10.78 -10.08 2.47
N LYS A 372 10.57 -8.85 2.97
CA LYS A 372 11.21 -7.63 2.47
C LYS A 372 11.17 -6.53 3.54
N VAL A 373 12.24 -5.74 3.64
CA VAL A 373 12.24 -4.47 4.38
C VAL A 373 12.58 -3.33 3.43
N GLN A 374 11.83 -2.24 3.41
CA GLN A 374 12.01 -1.16 2.43
C GLN A 374 11.92 0.23 3.08
N LEU A 375 12.92 1.07 2.83
CA LEU A 375 12.86 2.50 3.10
C LEU A 375 12.26 3.21 1.90
N GLY A 376 11.21 3.98 2.13
CA GLY A 376 10.55 4.78 1.10
C GLY A 376 9.70 5.88 1.69
N TYR A 377 8.92 6.55 0.86
CA TYR A 377 7.94 7.52 1.30
C TYR A 377 6.61 6.85 1.64
N MET A 378 5.93 7.40 2.63
CA MET A 378 4.53 7.16 2.93
C MET A 378 3.78 8.47 2.84
N ARG A 379 2.60 8.44 2.24
CA ARG A 379 1.70 9.58 2.21
C ARG A 379 1.00 9.72 3.56
N MET A 380 1.07 10.92 4.12
CA MET A 380 0.41 11.33 5.34
C MET A 380 -0.44 12.57 5.03
N PRO A 381 -1.78 12.49 5.12
CA PRO A 381 -2.66 13.62 4.85
C PRO A 381 -2.28 14.87 5.66
N ASP A 382 -2.41 16.05 5.07
CA ASP A 382 -2.11 17.33 5.73
C ASP A 382 -3.12 17.64 6.86
N SER A 383 -4.33 17.09 6.77
CA SER A 383 -5.40 17.12 7.77
C SER A 383 -6.38 15.97 7.53
N GLU A 384 -7.23 15.68 8.53
CA GLU A 384 -8.32 14.69 8.40
C GLU A 384 -9.25 14.99 7.20
N ASP A 385 -9.44 16.26 6.85
CA ASP A 385 -10.28 16.70 5.73
C ASP A 385 -9.53 16.89 4.39
N SER A 386 -8.25 16.48 4.28
CA SER A 386 -7.44 16.75 3.09
C SER A 386 -7.48 15.59 2.08
N ASP A 387 -8.40 15.68 1.12
CA ASP A 387 -8.59 14.65 0.08
C ASP A 387 -7.76 14.87 -1.20
N THR A 388 -7.03 16.00 -1.28
CA THR A 388 -6.32 16.41 -2.51
C THR A 388 -4.85 16.75 -2.30
N GLU A 389 -4.41 16.99 -1.05
CA GLU A 389 -3.03 17.31 -0.71
C GLU A 389 -2.53 16.52 0.50
N ALA A 390 -1.23 16.22 0.54
CA ALA A 390 -0.61 15.48 1.63
C ALA A 390 0.90 15.74 1.66
N VAL A 391 1.53 15.30 2.73
CA VAL A 391 2.98 15.26 2.86
C VAL A 391 3.47 13.83 2.73
N LEU A 392 4.62 13.67 2.08
CA LEU A 392 5.35 12.40 2.08
C LEU A 392 6.41 12.41 3.16
N ILE A 393 6.31 11.45 4.07
CA ILE A 393 7.28 11.22 5.15
C ILE A 393 8.07 9.94 4.88
N PRO A 394 9.36 9.86 5.24
CA PRO A 394 10.11 8.63 5.07
C PRO A 394 9.74 7.61 6.14
N VAL A 395 9.54 6.37 5.71
CA VAL A 395 9.19 5.25 6.58
C VAL A 395 9.97 3.99 6.22
N TRP A 396 10.10 3.11 7.20
CA TRP A 396 10.51 1.74 7.03
C TRP A 396 9.29 0.82 7.07
N ASP A 397 9.08 0.06 6.00
CA ASP A 397 8.05 -0.96 5.92
C ASP A 397 8.66 -2.35 6.04
N PHE A 398 8.10 -3.16 6.94
CA PHE A 398 8.44 -4.57 7.13
C PHE A 398 7.34 -5.44 6.54
N TYR A 399 7.59 -6.01 5.37
CA TYR A 399 6.69 -6.92 4.67
C TYR A 399 6.96 -8.35 5.09
N GLY A 400 5.91 -9.15 5.19
CA GLY A 400 6.03 -10.55 5.55
C GLY A 400 4.74 -11.32 5.38
N THR A 401 4.85 -12.62 5.51
CA THR A 401 3.74 -13.56 5.51
C THR A 401 3.61 -14.18 6.89
N TRP A 402 2.46 -14.78 7.18
CA TRP A 402 2.32 -15.56 8.40
C TRP A 402 1.41 -16.77 8.22
N THR A 403 1.68 -17.80 9.01
CA THR A 403 0.80 -18.95 9.20
C THR A 403 0.47 -19.10 10.67
N SER A 404 -0.72 -19.58 10.98
CA SER A 404 -1.17 -19.78 12.36
C SER A 404 -2.09 -20.97 12.49
N LYS A 405 -2.19 -21.47 13.72
CA LYS A 405 -3.15 -22.50 14.11
C LYS A 405 -4.26 -21.88 14.93
N GLU A 406 -5.42 -21.70 14.32
CA GLU A 406 -6.50 -20.89 14.88
C GLU A 406 -7.75 -21.73 15.16
N PRO A 407 -8.58 -21.30 16.13
CA PRO A 407 -9.89 -21.87 16.34
C PRO A 407 -10.86 -21.47 15.20
N GLU A 408 -11.40 -22.47 14.49
CA GLU A 408 -12.40 -22.32 13.41
C GLU A 408 -13.80 -22.77 13.87
N TYR A 409 -14.83 -22.07 13.39
CA TYR A 409 -16.23 -22.47 13.54
C TYR A 409 -16.64 -23.36 12.36
N GLU A 410 -16.92 -24.65 12.63
CA GLU A 410 -17.42 -25.56 11.60
C GLU A 410 -18.93 -25.34 11.39
N TYR A 411 -19.32 -24.63 10.32
CA TYR A 411 -20.74 -24.47 9.96
C TYR A 411 -21.27 -25.73 9.23
N GLY A 412 -21.71 -26.72 10.02
CA GLY A 412 -22.75 -27.68 9.62
C GLY A 412 -22.34 -29.16 9.49
N ASN A 413 -22.71 -29.96 10.49
CA ASN A 413 -23.41 -31.27 10.38
C ASN A 413 -23.76 -31.86 11.77
N GLY A 414 -24.24 -31.03 12.70
CA GLY A 414 -24.91 -31.50 13.92
C GLY A 414 -24.02 -31.82 15.13
N GLU A 415 -22.72 -31.58 15.06
CA GLU A 415 -21.85 -31.45 16.23
C GLU A 415 -21.15 -30.10 16.16
N ASP A 416 -21.79 -29.08 16.73
CA ASP A 416 -21.21 -27.75 16.85
C ASP A 416 -19.97 -27.84 17.76
N GLY A 417 -18.78 -27.64 17.17
CA GLY A 417 -17.49 -27.73 17.85
C GLY A 417 -16.46 -26.82 17.22
N LEU A 418 -15.53 -26.34 18.05
CA LEU A 418 -14.43 -25.47 17.65
C LEU A 418 -13.29 -26.37 17.15
N VAL A 419 -13.02 -26.33 15.85
CA VAL A 419 -11.99 -27.14 15.18
C VAL A 419 -10.74 -26.29 15.04
N MET A 420 -9.54 -26.88 15.12
CA MET A 420 -8.30 -26.14 14.84
C MET A 420 -8.00 -26.22 13.35
N GLY A 421 -7.85 -25.06 12.70
CA GLY A 421 -7.43 -24.95 11.31
C GLY A 421 -6.10 -24.22 11.14
N ASP A 422 -5.49 -24.40 9.97
CA ASP A 422 -4.28 -23.70 9.56
C ASP A 422 -4.70 -22.47 8.72
N VAL A 423 -4.40 -21.27 9.21
CA VAL A 423 -4.71 -20.00 8.52
C VAL A 423 -3.42 -19.40 7.99
N THR A 424 -3.46 -18.80 6.81
CA THR A 424 -2.29 -18.15 6.19
C THR A 424 -2.66 -16.77 5.66
N MET A 425 -1.75 -15.81 5.82
CA MET A 425 -1.73 -14.55 5.08
C MET A 425 -0.51 -14.54 4.17
N ASP A 426 -0.76 -14.41 2.86
CA ASP A 426 0.26 -14.36 1.81
C ASP A 426 0.05 -13.13 0.90
N ASP A 427 -0.19 -11.97 1.52
CA ASP A 427 -0.28 -10.70 0.79
C ASP A 427 1.05 -9.95 0.88
N ALA A 428 1.88 -10.08 -0.16
CA ALA A 428 3.17 -9.42 -0.26
C ALA A 428 3.07 -7.88 -0.34
N GLY A 429 1.87 -7.33 -0.59
CA GLY A 429 1.60 -5.91 -0.73
C GLY A 429 1.33 -5.16 0.57
N VAL A 430 1.21 -5.86 1.71
CA VAL A 430 0.86 -5.25 3.00
C VAL A 430 2.02 -5.34 3.98
N PRO A 431 2.52 -4.20 4.51
CA PRO A 431 3.50 -4.24 5.58
C PRO A 431 2.85 -4.72 6.87
N LEU A 432 3.53 -5.64 7.56
CA LEU A 432 3.19 -6.04 8.93
C LEU A 432 3.42 -4.89 9.90
N LEU A 433 4.39 -4.02 9.64
CA LEU A 433 4.62 -2.82 10.44
C LEU A 433 5.22 -1.71 9.59
N THR A 434 4.78 -0.48 9.84
CA THR A 434 5.37 0.75 9.28
C THR A 434 5.95 1.57 10.43
N ILE A 435 7.19 2.03 10.28
CA ILE A 435 7.89 2.82 11.29
C ILE A 435 8.35 4.13 10.64
N ASP A 436 8.04 5.27 11.26
CA ASP A 436 8.56 6.57 10.85
C ASP A 436 10.09 6.55 10.94
N ALA A 437 10.76 6.77 9.81
CA ALA A 437 12.20 6.66 9.73
C ALA A 437 12.92 7.79 10.50
N ARG A 438 12.22 8.87 10.87
CA ARG A 438 12.81 10.06 11.51
C ARG A 438 12.88 9.93 13.03
N ASP A 439 11.83 9.35 13.62
CA ASP A 439 11.66 9.32 15.09
C ASP A 439 11.33 7.94 15.67
N GLY A 440 11.07 6.93 14.83
CA GLY A 440 10.83 5.56 15.27
C GLY A 440 9.40 5.30 15.73
N SER A 441 8.48 6.25 15.51
CA SER A 441 7.06 6.05 15.82
C SER A 441 6.47 4.96 14.94
N VAL A 442 5.66 4.08 15.53
CA VAL A 442 4.97 3.01 14.81
C VAL A 442 3.68 3.57 14.23
N ILE A 443 3.49 3.43 12.92
CA ILE A 443 2.34 3.94 12.19
C ILE A 443 1.40 2.78 11.85
N GLN A 444 0.12 2.92 12.22
CA GLN A 444 -0.92 2.01 11.75
C GLN A 444 -1.46 2.50 10.41
N ARG A 445 -1.33 1.66 9.38
CA ARG A 445 -2.01 1.88 8.09
C ARG A 445 -3.43 1.34 8.15
N VAL A 446 -4.41 2.15 7.79
CA VAL A 446 -5.84 1.79 7.71
C VAL A 446 -6.38 2.10 6.31
N GLN A 447 -7.41 1.37 5.88
CA GLN A 447 -8.10 1.63 4.63
C GLN A 447 -9.00 2.86 4.77
N ALA A 448 -9.04 3.68 3.71
CA ALA A 448 -10.11 4.63 3.48
C ALA A 448 -11.44 3.87 3.31
N GLY A 449 -12.51 4.30 3.98
CA GLY A 449 -13.81 3.61 3.87
C GLY A 449 -14.36 3.65 2.44
N TRP A 450 -14.92 2.53 1.99
CA TRP A 450 -15.72 2.47 0.76
C TRP A 450 -17.14 2.90 1.08
N ALA A 451 -17.53 4.12 0.71
CA ALA A 451 -18.95 4.47 0.66
C ALA A 451 -19.54 3.87 -0.63
N VAL A 452 -20.39 2.86 -0.53
CA VAL A 452 -21.26 2.51 -1.65
C VAL A 452 -22.32 3.59 -1.71
N SER A 453 -22.15 4.56 -2.62
CA SER A 453 -23.25 5.48 -2.93
C SER A 453 -24.41 4.64 -3.47
N THR A 454 -25.34 4.27 -2.61
CA THR A 454 -26.67 3.83 -3.02
C THR A 454 -27.44 5.09 -3.40
N GLY A 455 -27.03 5.70 -4.51
CA GLY A 455 -27.73 6.82 -5.10
C GLY A 455 -29.13 6.38 -5.53
N ASP A 456 -30.12 6.58 -4.68
CA ASP A 456 -31.50 6.78 -5.12
C ASP A 456 -31.57 8.14 -5.81
N LYS A 457 -31.48 8.15 -7.14
CA LYS A 457 -32.04 9.23 -7.98
C LYS A 457 -32.78 8.70 -9.20
#